data_AF-A0A8X6GLU5-F1
#
_entry.id   AF-A0A8X6GLU5-F1
#
_cell.length_a   1.000
_cell.length_b   1.000
_cell.length_c   1.000
_cell.angle_alpha   90.00
_cell.angle_beta   90.00
_cell.angle_gamma   90.00
#
_symmetry.space_group_name_H-M   'P 1'
#
loop_
_entity.id
_entity.type
_entity.pdbx_description
1 polymer ?
#
loop_
_entity_poly.entity_id
_entity_poly.type
_entity_poly.pdbx_seq_one_letter_code
_entity_poly.pdbx_strand_id
1 'polypeptide(L)'
;MKSMYGGFMQRKEIKGLLIDNIKECVPYLIPNGNFYRERTYVGNFDGNTITVKIVGKEAGKWRNFTKGISGDIIDLWTLVKGDINSAKKWLNTKNTEKLQNKEAKGAIKKGEKAFSVGQYLNDKSPMPKDVIGPRILTSGGF
;
A
#
# COMPACT_ATOMS: atom_id res chain seq x y z
N MET A 1 -1.48 14.22 12.60
CA MET A 1 -0.79 12.92 12.42
C MET A 1 0.70 13.19 12.25
N LYS A 2 1.54 12.68 13.16
CA LYS A 2 3.00 12.75 13.03
C LYS A 2 3.42 11.82 11.89
N SER A 3 4.20 12.31 10.93
CA SER A 3 4.87 11.40 9.98
C SER A 3 5.77 10.47 10.81
N MET A 4 5.67 9.17 10.59
CA MET A 4 6.52 8.18 11.28
C MET A 4 8.01 8.38 10.95
N TYR A 5 8.31 9.15 9.90
CA TYR A 5 9.64 9.53 9.43
C TYR A 5 9.87 11.05 9.56
N GLY A 6 9.51 11.63 10.70
CA GLY A 6 9.86 13.03 11.04
C GLY A 6 11.37 13.27 11.24
N GLY A 7 12.20 12.24 11.09
CA GLY A 7 13.66 12.30 11.09
C GLY A 7 14.25 12.19 9.68
N PHE A 8 15.47 12.72 9.52
CA PHE A 8 16.24 12.63 8.28
C PHE A 8 16.47 11.16 7.87
N MET A 9 15.69 10.67 6.91
CA MET A 9 15.88 9.32 6.36
C MET A 9 17.21 9.25 5.60
N GLN A 10 18.10 8.34 6.02
CA GLN A 10 19.40 8.19 5.37
C GLN A 10 19.26 7.51 4.00
N ARG A 11 20.16 7.81 3.07
CA ARG A 11 20.16 7.23 1.71
C ARG A 11 20.04 5.70 1.70
N LYS A 12 20.74 5.02 2.63
CA LYS A 12 20.70 3.55 2.75
C LYS A 12 19.31 3.04 3.15
N GLU A 13 18.63 3.75 4.05
CA GLU A 13 17.27 3.42 4.49
C GLU A 13 16.25 3.63 3.36
N ILE A 14 16.34 4.77 2.66
CA ILE A 14 15.52 5.06 1.48
C ILE A 14 15.68 3.93 0.45
N LYS A 15 16.93 3.51 0.17
CA LYS A 15 17.22 2.43 -0.76
C LYS A 15 16.53 1.13 -0.35
N GLY A 16 16.67 0.73 0.91
CA GLY A 16 16.02 -0.48 1.44
C GLY A 16 14.50 -0.43 1.26
N LEU A 17 13.87 0.67 1.69
CA LEU A 17 12.43 0.84 1.59
C LEU A 17 11.92 0.87 0.14
N LEU A 18 12.69 1.46 -0.78
CA LEU A 18 12.36 1.43 -2.21
C LEU A 18 12.44 0.01 -2.78
N ILE A 19 13.44 -0.79 -2.36
CA ILE A 19 13.58 -2.18 -2.76
C ILE A 19 12.42 -3.03 -2.19
N ASP A 20 12.02 -2.80 -0.95
CA ASP A 20 10.89 -3.52 -0.33
C ASP A 20 9.56 -3.26 -1.06
N ASN A 21 9.43 -2.09 -1.70
CA ASN A 21 8.24 -1.70 -2.47
C ASN A 21 8.52 -1.68 -3.98
N ILE A 22 9.54 -2.41 -4.46
CA ILE A 22 10.04 -2.30 -5.84
C ILE A 22 8.99 -2.62 -6.91
N LYS A 23 8.06 -3.54 -6.62
CA LYS A 23 6.97 -3.94 -7.53
C LYS A 23 5.95 -2.82 -7.76
N GLU A 24 5.83 -1.86 -6.86
CA GLU A 24 4.98 -0.67 -7.03
C GLU A 24 5.81 0.54 -7.48
N CYS A 25 7.02 0.67 -6.95
CA CYS A 25 7.94 1.77 -7.20
C CYS A 25 8.37 1.84 -8.67
N VAL A 26 8.78 0.71 -9.28
CA VAL A 26 9.31 0.72 -10.65
C VAL A 26 8.23 1.07 -11.69
N PRO A 27 7.01 0.49 -11.65
CA PRO A 27 5.94 0.93 -12.54
C PRO A 27 5.52 2.39 -12.33
N TYR A 28 5.62 2.91 -11.09
CA TYR A 28 5.36 4.33 -10.83
C TYR A 28 6.39 5.26 -11.49
N LEU A 29 7.66 4.84 -11.56
CA LEU A 29 8.72 5.58 -12.25
C LEU A 29 8.65 5.42 -13.78
N ILE A 30 8.37 4.21 -14.25
CA ILE A 30 8.38 3.85 -15.67
C ILE A 30 7.05 3.14 -16.00
N PRO A 31 5.97 3.89 -16.27
CA PRO A 31 4.62 3.33 -16.40
C PRO A 31 4.42 2.45 -17.64
N ASN A 32 5.18 2.70 -18.71
CA ASN A 32 5.06 1.97 -19.98
C ASN A 32 6.02 0.77 -20.04
N GLY A 33 6.11 0.00 -18.96
CA GLY A 33 6.96 -1.18 -18.85
C GLY A 33 6.21 -2.45 -18.51
N ASN A 34 6.91 -3.57 -18.52
CA ASN A 34 6.37 -4.90 -18.24
C ASN A 34 7.34 -5.71 -17.37
N PHE A 35 6.77 -6.58 -16.54
CA PHE A 35 7.55 -7.57 -15.80
C PHE A 35 7.91 -8.75 -16.69
N TYR A 36 9.20 -9.02 -16.81
CA TYR A 36 9.74 -10.19 -17.51
C TYR A 36 10.19 -11.25 -16.50
N ARG A 37 9.54 -12.43 -16.59
CA ARG A 37 9.76 -13.58 -15.69
C ARG A 37 9.72 -13.22 -14.21
N GLU A 38 8.96 -12.19 -13.84
CA GLU A 38 8.85 -11.61 -12.48
C GLU A 38 10.17 -11.18 -11.81
N ARG A 39 11.31 -11.31 -12.49
CA ARG A 39 12.64 -11.02 -11.95
C ARG A 39 13.19 -9.70 -12.43
N THR A 40 12.74 -9.24 -13.59
CA THR A 40 13.22 -8.02 -14.24
C THR A 40 12.01 -7.22 -14.70
N TYR A 41 12.04 -5.91 -14.53
CA TYR A 41 11.10 -5.00 -15.16
C TYR A 41 11.80 -4.33 -16.34
N VAL A 42 11.13 -4.32 -17.49
CA VAL A 42 11.64 -3.74 -18.72
C VAL A 42 10.71 -2.62 -19.13
N GLY A 43 11.24 -1.41 -19.31
CA GLY A 43 10.44 -0.26 -19.73
C GLY A 43 11.23 0.71 -20.56
N ASN A 44 10.56 1.76 -21.01
CA ASN A 44 11.17 2.84 -21.79
C ASN A 44 11.22 4.13 -20.97
N PHE A 45 12.37 4.81 -20.99
CA PHE A 45 12.51 6.16 -20.47
C PHE A 45 13.36 6.98 -21.42
N ASP A 46 12.85 8.15 -21.84
CA ASP A 46 13.53 9.06 -22.76
C ASP A 46 13.95 8.37 -24.08
N GLY A 47 13.10 7.49 -24.60
CA GLY A 47 13.38 6.71 -25.81
C GLY A 47 14.36 5.54 -25.62
N ASN A 48 14.87 5.32 -24.40
CA ASN A 48 15.85 4.27 -24.11
C ASN A 48 15.24 3.09 -23.35
N THR A 49 15.68 1.88 -23.67
CA THR A 49 15.28 0.67 -22.96
C THR A 49 16.03 0.57 -21.63
N ILE A 50 15.27 0.61 -20.53
CA ILE A 50 15.75 0.43 -19.17
C ILE A 50 15.29 -0.92 -18.65
N THR A 51 16.21 -1.63 -17.99
CA THR A 51 15.91 -2.84 -17.23
C THR A 51 16.20 -2.62 -15.76
N VAL A 52 15.33 -3.13 -14.89
CA VAL A 52 15.47 -3.06 -13.44
C VAL A 52 15.34 -4.44 -12.87
N LYS A 53 16.30 -4.87 -12.04
CA LYS A 53 16.23 -6.13 -11.30
C LYS A 53 15.24 -5.99 -10.15
N ILE A 54 14.25 -6.87 -10.10
CA ILE A 54 13.13 -6.83 -9.14
C ILE A 54 13.36 -7.77 -7.96
N VAL A 55 14.08 -8.88 -8.17
CA VAL A 55 14.25 -9.94 -7.16
C VAL A 55 15.73 -10.29 -6.99
N GLY A 56 16.09 -10.72 -5.78
CA GLY A 56 17.42 -11.24 -5.44
C GLY A 56 18.39 -10.17 -4.93
N LYS A 57 19.67 -10.55 -4.78
CA LYS A 57 20.73 -9.66 -4.25
C LYS A 57 20.96 -8.40 -5.10
N GLU A 58 20.51 -8.43 -6.34
CA GLU A 58 20.63 -7.31 -7.28
C GLU A 58 19.36 -6.48 -7.38
N ALA A 59 18.34 -6.74 -6.55
CA ALA A 59 17.11 -5.97 -6.55
C ALA A 59 17.39 -4.47 -6.42
N GLY A 60 16.76 -3.68 -7.29
CA GLY A 60 16.95 -2.24 -7.39
C GLY A 60 18.10 -1.82 -8.30
N LYS A 61 18.97 -2.71 -8.80
CA LYS A 61 19.92 -2.35 -9.85
C LYS A 61 19.18 -2.13 -11.17
N TRP A 62 19.58 -1.10 -11.91
CA TRP A 62 19.04 -0.81 -13.23
C TRP A 62 20.15 -0.59 -14.25
N ARG A 63 19.80 -0.77 -15.52
CA ARG A 63 20.69 -0.54 -16.66
C ARG A 63 19.92 -0.04 -17.87
N ASN A 64 20.47 0.98 -18.52
CA ASN A 64 20.10 1.44 -19.85
C ASN A 64 21.06 0.79 -20.86
N PHE A 65 20.53 -0.02 -21.76
CA PHE A 65 21.34 -0.71 -22.78
C PHE A 65 21.79 0.20 -23.92
N THR A 66 21.01 1.26 -24.21
CA THR A 66 21.29 2.21 -25.28
C THR A 66 22.44 3.15 -24.92
N LYS A 67 22.39 3.77 -23.72
CA LYS A 67 23.40 4.74 -23.25
C LYS A 67 24.56 4.10 -22.47
N GLY A 68 24.46 2.82 -22.11
CA GLY A 68 25.46 2.12 -21.30
C GLY A 68 25.49 2.54 -19.82
N ILE A 69 24.53 3.35 -19.36
CA ILE A 69 24.46 3.84 -17.98
C ILE A 69 23.78 2.80 -17.10
N SER A 70 24.21 2.69 -15.85
CA SER A 70 23.62 1.82 -14.84
C SER A 70 23.73 2.45 -13.46
N GLY A 71 22.98 1.93 -12.50
CA GLY A 71 23.01 2.41 -11.12
C GLY A 71 22.06 1.62 -10.24
N ASP A 72 21.73 2.21 -9.09
CA ASP A 72 20.72 1.67 -8.19
C ASP A 72 19.37 2.41 -8.28
N ILE A 73 18.39 1.94 -7.51
CA ILE A 73 17.02 2.43 -7.57
C ILE A 73 16.91 3.93 -7.21
N ILE A 74 17.84 4.46 -6.41
CA ILE A 74 17.88 5.89 -6.09
C ILE A 74 18.43 6.67 -7.27
N ASP A 75 19.46 6.14 -7.95
CA ASP A 75 19.99 6.74 -9.17
C ASP A 75 18.90 6.78 -10.25
N LEU A 76 18.13 5.69 -10.41
CA LEU A 76 17.00 5.65 -11.32
C LEU A 76 15.92 6.67 -10.94
N TRP A 77 15.58 6.74 -9.65
CA TRP A 77 14.58 7.69 -9.16
C TRP A 77 15.01 9.12 -9.45
N THR A 78 16.27 9.45 -9.17
CA THR A 78 16.83 10.78 -9.40
C THR A 78 16.89 11.08 -10.90
N LEU A 79 17.21 10.08 -11.74
CA LEU A 79 17.18 10.23 -13.19
C LEU A 79 15.77 10.56 -13.72
N VAL A 80 14.72 9.94 -13.16
CA VAL A 80 13.33 10.09 -13.63
C VAL A 80 12.62 11.31 -13.04
N LYS A 81 12.84 11.60 -11.74
CA LYS A 81 12.12 12.63 -10.99
C LYS A 81 12.97 13.86 -10.66
N GLY A 82 14.29 13.79 -10.84
CA GLY A 82 15.23 14.87 -10.57
C GLY A 82 15.72 14.95 -9.12
N ASP A 83 15.06 14.30 -8.16
CA ASP A 83 15.39 14.45 -6.75
C ASP A 83 15.07 13.20 -5.89
N ILE A 84 15.74 13.09 -4.74
CA ILE A 84 15.53 12.01 -3.76
C ILE A 84 14.39 12.30 -2.78
N ASN A 85 13.97 13.55 -2.60
CA ASN A 85 12.93 13.92 -1.63
C ASN A 85 11.54 13.49 -2.11
N SER A 86 11.31 13.47 -3.42
CA SER A 86 10.10 12.89 -4.01
C SER A 86 9.96 11.39 -3.69
N ALA A 87 11.07 10.65 -3.59
CA ALA A 87 11.06 9.26 -3.13
C ALA A 87 10.59 9.13 -1.68
N LYS A 88 11.09 10.00 -0.78
CA LYS A 88 10.66 10.05 0.62
C LYS A 88 9.17 10.34 0.73
N LYS A 89 8.68 11.32 -0.05
CA LYS A 89 7.26 11.67 -0.09
C LYS A 89 6.41 10.47 -0.53
N TRP A 90 6.82 9.79 -1.60
CA TRP A 90 6.12 8.61 -2.10
C TRP A 90 6.07 7.47 -1.06
N LEU A 91 7.19 7.18 -0.40
CA LEU A 91 7.25 6.17 0.67
C LEU A 91 6.32 6.52 1.85
N ASN A 92 6.25 7.81 2.23
CA ASN A 92 5.34 8.27 3.29
C ASN A 92 3.87 8.07 2.90
N THR A 93 3.51 8.34 1.64
CA THR A 93 2.15 8.09 1.13
C THR A 93 1.82 6.59 1.21
N LYS A 94 2.72 5.72 0.77
CA LYS A 94 2.52 4.25 0.83
C LYS A 94 2.37 3.71 2.24
N ASN A 95 3.10 4.26 3.19
CA ASN A 95 2.94 3.89 4.60
C ASN A 95 1.59 4.36 5.16
N THR A 96 1.12 5.54 4.77
CA THR A 96 -0.20 6.07 5.17
C THR A 96 -1.33 5.20 4.60
N GLU A 97 -1.26 4.85 3.31
CA GLU A 97 -2.21 3.92 2.67
C GLU A 97 -2.24 2.56 3.39
N LYS A 98 -1.07 2.00 3.73
CA LYS A 98 -0.99 0.73 4.48
C LYS A 98 -1.63 0.83 5.87
N LEU A 99 -1.53 1.97 6.56
CA LEU A 99 -2.16 2.18 7.87
C LEU A 99 -3.68 2.25 7.75
N GLN A 100 -4.20 3.07 6.83
CA GLN A 100 -5.64 3.18 6.58
C GLN A 100 -6.25 1.84 6.16
N ASN A 101 -5.55 1.08 5.30
CA ASN A 101 -6.01 -0.23 4.87
C ASN A 101 -5.97 -1.28 6.00
N LYS A 102 -5.08 -1.14 7.00
CA LYS A 102 -5.07 -2.00 8.19
C LYS A 102 -6.23 -1.67 9.13
N GLU A 103 -6.55 -0.39 9.34
CA GLU A 103 -7.69 0.05 10.14
C GLU A 103 -9.01 -0.42 9.50
N ALA A 104 -9.15 -0.28 8.17
CA ALA A 104 -10.30 -0.80 7.43
C ALA A 104 -10.42 -2.33 7.50
N LYS A 105 -9.31 -3.07 7.35
CA LYS A 105 -9.31 -4.55 7.46
C LYS A 105 -9.54 -5.06 8.89
N GLY A 106 -9.09 -4.31 9.90
CA GLY A 106 -9.40 -4.55 11.31
C GLY A 106 -10.88 -4.32 11.63
N ALA A 107 -11.51 -3.32 10.98
CA ALA A 107 -12.94 -3.07 11.07
C ALA A 107 -13.80 -4.11 10.32
N ILE A 108 -13.31 -4.67 9.20
CA ILE A 108 -14.03 -5.66 8.37
C ILE A 108 -13.95 -7.09 8.95
N LYS A 109 -13.01 -7.40 9.86
CA LYS A 109 -13.05 -8.62 10.69
C LYS A 109 -14.10 -8.57 11.81
N LYS A 110 -15.21 -7.86 11.60
CA LYS A 110 -16.39 -7.87 12.46
C LYS A 110 -17.60 -8.21 11.59
N GLY A 111 -17.83 -9.50 11.41
CA GLY A 111 -19.12 -10.03 10.96
C GLY A 111 -20.26 -9.79 11.96
N GLU A 112 -20.01 -9.02 13.02
CA GLU A 112 -21.04 -8.51 13.91
C GLU A 112 -21.18 -7.01 13.62
N LYS A 113 -22.39 -6.56 13.27
CA LYS A 113 -22.75 -5.13 13.25
C LYS A 113 -22.52 -4.56 14.64
N ALA A 114 -21.29 -4.16 14.96
CA ALA A 114 -21.04 -3.43 16.17
C ALA A 114 -21.31 -1.96 15.91
N PHE A 115 -22.41 -1.50 16.48
CA PHE A 115 -22.70 -0.09 16.63
C PHE A 115 -21.60 0.55 17.48
N SER A 116 -21.17 1.74 17.09
CA SER A 116 -20.29 2.53 17.95
C SER A 116 -21.02 2.92 19.24
N VAL A 117 -20.29 3.11 20.36
CA VAL A 117 -20.88 3.59 21.62
C VAL A 117 -21.63 4.92 21.40
N GLY A 118 -21.10 5.80 20.55
CA GLY A 118 -21.77 7.03 20.17
C GLY A 118 -23.10 6.82 19.45
N GLN A 119 -23.24 5.77 18.63
CA GLN A 119 -24.53 5.41 18.03
C GLN A 119 -25.52 4.87 19.06
N TYR A 120 -25.07 4.10 20.04
CA TYR A 120 -25.93 3.60 21.12
C TYR A 120 -26.45 4.75 22.01
N LEU A 121 -25.56 5.68 22.37
CA LEU A 121 -25.93 6.83 23.21
C LEU A 121 -26.86 7.83 22.50
N ASN A 122 -26.80 7.89 21.16
CA ASN A 122 -27.64 8.77 20.36
C ASN A 122 -28.88 8.04 19.78
N ASP A 123 -29.07 6.76 20.09
CA ASP A 123 -30.25 6.03 19.62
C ASP A 123 -31.50 6.53 20.35
N LYS A 124 -32.42 7.11 19.58
CA LYS A 124 -33.75 7.55 20.06
C LYS A 124 -34.87 6.66 19.52
N SER A 125 -34.53 5.48 19.01
CA SER A 125 -35.53 4.54 18.50
C SER A 125 -36.54 4.23 19.62
N PRO A 126 -37.85 4.39 19.38
CA PRO A 126 -38.85 4.07 20.38
C PRO A 126 -38.77 2.58 20.69
N MET A 127 -38.81 2.23 21.98
CA MET A 127 -38.85 0.83 22.39
C MET A 127 -40.05 0.15 21.72
N PRO A 128 -39.87 -0.99 21.04
CA PRO A 128 -40.97 -1.67 20.35
C PRO A 128 -42.04 -2.09 21.37
N LYS A 129 -43.31 -1.97 20.98
CA LYS A 129 -44.47 -2.13 21.87
C LYS A 129 -44.78 -3.58 22.28
N ASP A 130 -44.03 -4.59 21.82
CA ASP A 130 -44.37 -6.01 22.02
C ASP A 130 -43.20 -6.88 22.48
N VAL A 131 -42.69 -6.67 23.70
CA VAL A 131 -41.69 -7.56 24.33
C VAL A 131 -42.31 -8.49 25.39
N ILE A 132 -43.64 -8.50 25.54
CA ILE A 132 -44.34 -9.36 26.52
C ILE A 132 -45.58 -10.05 25.90
N GLY A 133 -45.49 -10.45 24.63
CA GLY A 133 -46.46 -11.39 24.06
C GLY A 133 -46.24 -12.79 24.66
N PRO A 134 -47.29 -13.51 25.13
CA PRO A 134 -47.13 -14.85 25.67
C PRO A 134 -46.46 -15.76 24.63
N ARG A 135 -45.38 -16.45 25.04
CA ARG A 135 -44.73 -17.47 24.20
C ARG A 135 -45.77 -18.48 23.76
N ILE A 136 -46.09 -18.50 22.47
CA ILE A 136 -46.87 -19.59 21.87
C ILE A 136 -45.98 -20.82 21.87
N LEU A 137 -46.20 -21.72 22.83
CA LEU A 137 -45.65 -23.07 22.79
C LEU A 137 -46.42 -23.83 21.71
N THR A 138 -45.79 -24.09 20.58
CA THR A 138 -46.32 -25.05 19.61
C THR A 138 -46.19 -26.44 20.22
N SER A 139 -47.31 -27.11 20.50
CA SER A 139 -47.29 -28.51 20.93
C SER A 139 -46.75 -29.37 19.78
N GLY A 140 -45.58 -29.99 19.98
CA GLY A 140 -45.10 -31.05 19.09
C GLY A 140 -46.10 -32.20 19.12
N GLY A 141 -46.71 -32.49 17.98
CA GLY A 141 -47.69 -33.55 17.81
C GLY A 141 -47.08 -34.94 18.02
N PHE A 142 -47.93 -35.84 18.55
CA PHE A 142 -47.70 -37.24 18.84
C PHE A 142 -47.41 -38.10 17.60
#